data_AF-A0A366HRK8-F1
#
_entry.id   AF-A0A366HRK8-F1
#
_cell.length_a   1.000
_cell.length_b   1.000
_cell.length_c   1.000
_cell.angle_alpha   90.00
_cell.angle_beta   90.00
_cell.angle_gamma   90.00
#
_symmetry.space_group_name_H-M   'P 1'
#
loop_
_entity.id
_entity.type
_entity.pdbx_description
1 polymer ?
#
loop_
_entity_poly.entity_id
_entity_poly.type
_entity_poly.pdbx_seq_one_letter_code
_entity_poly.pdbx_strand_id
1 'polypeptide(L)'
;MKTLNKLSRIAGIAICVLGSGCDGPPPSPAAPLEALSPTIQQGGRVASKTAEIDFTRLESSPLENLEKELWSGNADEANTILFELTRRRTDEGCRLMIKFLREQSAQLPKDLPSMEEMKKLEAEYHVTRKRPTGNHWSQTLGKATAAARRLVELDMPTADQAAKEFREELAVKWKGSEGGTLFLNLIQMEYEQAKEGVRTGAVPWSPPK
;
A
#
# COMPACT_ATOMS: atom_id res chain seq x y z
N MET A 1 21.30 6.83 3.06
CA MET A 1 20.00 6.90 2.35
C MET A 1 19.71 5.61 1.55
N LYS A 2 19.74 4.43 2.18
CA LYS A 2 19.52 3.13 1.49
C LYS A 2 18.54 2.20 2.23
N THR A 3 17.93 2.66 3.32
CA THR A 3 17.05 1.90 4.22
C THR A 3 15.55 2.19 4.02
N LEU A 4 15.17 3.32 3.39
CA LEU A 4 13.77 3.69 3.11
C LEU A 4 13.16 2.94 1.91
N ASN A 5 13.96 2.60 0.89
CA ASN A 5 13.53 1.74 -0.23
C ASN A 5 13.38 0.26 0.16
N LYS A 6 13.67 -0.10 1.42
CA LYS A 6 13.46 -1.44 1.97
C LYS A 6 12.21 -1.57 2.84
N LEU A 7 11.61 -0.45 3.30
CA LEU A 7 10.29 -0.40 3.95
C LEU A 7 9.14 -0.35 2.93
N SER A 8 9.35 0.25 1.76
CA SER A 8 8.32 0.36 0.70
C SER A 8 7.95 -0.97 0.01
N ARG A 9 8.69 -2.05 0.34
CA ARG A 9 8.38 -3.45 -0.01
C ARG A 9 7.83 -4.27 1.18
N ILE A 10 7.79 -3.76 2.41
CA ILE A 10 7.54 -4.59 3.63
C ILE A 10 6.11 -5.11 3.70
N ALA A 11 5.20 -4.42 3.04
CA ALA A 11 3.83 -4.83 2.71
C ALA A 11 3.70 -5.51 1.32
N GLY A 12 4.77 -5.52 0.52
CA GLY A 12 4.78 -5.82 -0.91
C GLY A 12 4.43 -7.27 -1.29
N ILE A 13 4.37 -8.13 -0.30
CA ILE A 13 3.29 -9.06 0.00
C ILE A 13 3.44 -9.30 1.55
N ALA A 14 2.56 -9.95 2.32
CA ALA A 14 3.04 -10.71 3.50
C ALA A 14 3.86 -11.91 2.99
N ILE A 15 5.12 -11.68 2.60
CA ILE A 15 5.59 -11.83 1.21
C ILE A 15 5.25 -13.18 0.48
N CYS A 16 4.48 -13.17 -0.62
CA CYS A 16 3.68 -14.28 -1.22
C CYS A 16 2.98 -15.18 -0.18
N VAL A 17 2.15 -14.63 0.72
CA VAL A 17 1.57 -15.30 1.92
C VAL A 17 2.52 -16.27 2.66
N LEU A 18 3.83 -15.96 2.62
CA LEU A 18 4.98 -16.65 3.20
C LEU A 18 5.66 -17.74 2.33
N GLY A 19 6.36 -17.34 1.25
CA GLY A 19 7.55 -18.03 0.69
C GLY A 19 7.37 -19.36 -0.07
N SER A 20 7.67 -19.35 -1.39
CA SER A 20 8.04 -20.54 -2.15
C SER A 20 9.22 -21.25 -1.49
N GLY A 21 9.10 -22.57 -1.28
CA GLY A 21 10.22 -23.42 -0.89
C GLY A 21 11.37 -23.31 -1.89
N CYS A 22 12.59 -23.23 -1.37
CA CYS A 22 13.80 -23.58 -2.10
C CYS A 22 14.70 -24.29 -1.09
N ASP A 23 14.70 -25.62 -1.14
CA ASP A 23 15.82 -26.42 -0.66
C ASP A 23 17.11 -25.95 -1.35
N GLY A 24 18.18 -25.70 -0.58
CA GLY A 24 19.52 -25.47 -1.15
C GLY A 24 20.51 -24.79 -0.19
N PRO A 25 21.71 -25.38 0.07
CA PRO A 25 22.58 -25.09 1.22
C PRO A 25 23.42 -23.79 1.08
N PRO A 26 24.11 -23.34 2.16
CA PRO A 26 24.65 -21.97 2.26
C PRO A 26 25.88 -21.71 1.37
N PRO A 27 26.20 -20.44 1.09
CA PRO A 27 27.22 -20.08 0.12
C PRO A 27 28.65 -20.17 0.68
N SER A 28 29.59 -20.54 -0.18
CA SER A 28 31.02 -20.32 0.01
C SER A 28 31.76 -20.30 -1.34
N PRO A 29 32.92 -19.63 -1.45
CA PRO A 29 32.97 -18.32 -2.11
C PRO A 29 33.94 -18.20 -3.30
N ALA A 30 33.82 -17.05 -3.99
CA ALA A 30 34.80 -16.38 -4.86
C ALA A 30 35.17 -16.98 -6.23
N ALA A 31 34.79 -16.28 -7.30
CA ALA A 31 35.65 -15.92 -8.45
C ALA A 31 34.88 -15.02 -9.46
N PRO A 32 35.57 -14.18 -10.26
CA PRO A 32 35.09 -12.88 -10.72
C PRO A 32 34.52 -12.84 -12.15
N LEU A 33 33.84 -11.73 -12.45
CA LEU A 33 33.42 -11.32 -13.79
C LEU A 33 34.57 -11.39 -14.80
N GLU A 34 34.36 -12.05 -15.95
CA GLU A 34 34.61 -11.44 -17.26
C GLU A 34 34.06 -12.26 -18.44
N ALA A 35 33.56 -11.48 -19.41
CA ALA A 35 33.59 -11.72 -20.86
C ALA A 35 32.42 -12.44 -21.57
N LEU A 36 31.92 -11.70 -22.57
CA LEU A 36 31.28 -12.08 -23.83
C LEU A 36 29.74 -11.98 -23.92
N SER A 37 29.28 -10.77 -24.29
CA SER A 37 28.20 -10.55 -25.27
C SER A 37 28.85 -10.37 -26.68
N PRO A 38 28.17 -10.47 -27.85
CA PRO A 38 26.74 -10.13 -28.05
C PRO A 38 25.92 -10.86 -29.16
N THR A 39 24.60 -10.62 -29.12
CA THR A 39 23.59 -10.57 -30.22
C THR A 39 23.00 -11.87 -30.78
N ILE A 40 21.72 -12.15 -30.46
CA ILE A 40 20.55 -12.04 -31.36
C ILE A 40 19.28 -11.82 -30.51
N GLN A 41 18.44 -10.94 -31.02
CA GLN A 41 17.33 -10.24 -30.37
C GLN A 41 16.01 -11.03 -30.31
N GLN A 42 15.09 -10.44 -29.54
CA GLN A 42 13.63 -10.41 -29.71
C GLN A 42 12.78 -11.51 -29.05
N GLY A 43 12.61 -11.32 -27.74
CA GLY A 43 11.38 -11.66 -27.01
C GLY A 43 11.12 -10.52 -26.02
N GLY A 44 10.16 -9.65 -26.36
CA GLY A 44 10.00 -8.32 -25.76
C GLY A 44 9.98 -8.29 -24.24
N ARG A 45 10.93 -7.56 -23.65
CA ARG A 45 10.82 -7.03 -22.30
C ARG A 45 9.59 -6.11 -22.31
N VAL A 46 8.49 -6.56 -21.70
CA VAL A 46 7.47 -5.62 -21.21
C VAL A 46 8.17 -4.87 -20.09
N ALA A 47 8.80 -3.76 -20.43
CA ALA A 47 9.15 -2.75 -19.44
C ALA A 47 7.83 -2.34 -18.80
N SER A 48 7.56 -2.85 -17.61
CA SER A 48 6.64 -2.21 -16.70
C SER A 48 7.21 -0.80 -16.51
N LYS A 49 6.68 0.17 -17.26
CA LYS A 49 6.87 1.57 -16.94
C LYS A 49 6.27 1.71 -15.54
N THR A 50 7.11 1.73 -14.51
CA THR A 50 6.75 2.45 -13.30
C THR A 50 6.41 3.85 -13.78
N ALA A 51 5.12 4.20 -13.78
CA ALA A 51 4.71 5.53 -14.17
C ALA A 51 5.49 6.49 -13.26
N GLU A 52 6.33 7.35 -13.84
CA GLU A 52 6.87 8.47 -13.09
C GLU A 52 5.66 9.28 -12.63
N ILE A 53 5.44 9.30 -11.32
CA ILE A 53 4.33 10.02 -10.73
C ILE A 53 4.62 11.50 -10.91
N ASP A 54 3.88 12.13 -11.81
CA ASP A 54 3.91 13.58 -11.99
C ASP A 54 3.15 14.25 -10.85
N PHE A 55 3.86 14.56 -9.77
CA PHE A 55 3.31 15.30 -8.63
C PHE A 55 2.83 16.70 -9.05
N THR A 56 3.48 17.36 -10.01
CA THR A 56 3.11 18.73 -10.41
C THR A 56 1.72 18.81 -11.05
N ARG A 57 1.33 17.77 -11.81
CA ARG A 57 -0.05 17.60 -12.28
C ARG A 57 -1.04 17.42 -11.13
N LEU A 58 -0.68 16.61 -10.14
CA LEU A 58 -1.54 16.31 -9.00
C LEU A 58 -1.76 17.53 -8.11
N GLU A 59 -0.75 18.40 -7.91
CA GLU A 59 -0.88 19.59 -7.06
C GLU A 59 -1.93 20.59 -7.55
N SER A 60 -2.09 20.72 -8.88
CA SER A 60 -3.03 21.67 -9.50
C SER A 60 -4.40 21.04 -9.84
N SER A 61 -4.57 19.74 -9.62
CA SER A 61 -5.79 19.03 -10.00
C SER A 61 -6.98 19.39 -9.10
N PRO A 62 -8.17 19.68 -9.66
CA PRO A 62 -9.41 19.81 -8.89
C PRO A 62 -9.70 18.56 -8.04
N LEU A 63 -10.39 18.73 -6.91
CA LEU A 63 -10.69 17.64 -5.98
C LEU A 63 -11.51 16.53 -6.66
N GLU A 64 -12.39 16.89 -7.58
CA GLU A 64 -13.24 15.94 -8.33
C GLU A 64 -12.41 15.01 -9.23
N ASN A 65 -11.28 15.51 -9.76
CA ASN A 65 -10.37 14.69 -10.54
C ASN A 65 -9.57 13.74 -9.65
N LEU A 66 -9.12 14.24 -8.49
CA LEU A 66 -8.47 13.40 -7.48
C LEU A 66 -9.41 12.30 -6.98
N GLU A 67 -10.69 12.59 -6.73
CA GLU A 67 -11.67 11.58 -6.34
C GLU A 67 -11.80 10.47 -7.40
N LYS A 68 -11.90 10.83 -8.68
CA LYS A 68 -12.00 9.84 -9.78
C LYS A 68 -10.76 8.93 -9.85
N GLU A 69 -9.57 9.51 -9.75
CA GLU A 69 -8.31 8.77 -9.80
C GLU A 69 -8.11 7.89 -8.57
N LEU A 70 -8.51 8.39 -7.39
CA LEU A 70 -8.48 7.66 -6.12
C LEU A 70 -9.28 6.34 -6.20
N TRP A 71 -10.47 6.38 -6.79
CA TRP A 71 -11.34 5.21 -6.90
C TRP A 71 -10.91 4.23 -7.98
N SER A 72 -10.53 4.75 -9.15
CA SER A 72 -10.21 3.92 -10.32
C SER A 72 -8.81 3.30 -10.30
N GLY A 73 -7.88 3.88 -9.54
CA GLY A 73 -6.50 3.42 -9.44
C GLY A 73 -6.32 2.09 -8.71
N ASN A 74 -5.15 1.49 -8.87
CA ASN A 74 -4.65 0.41 -8.00
C ASN A 74 -4.20 0.97 -6.62
N ALA A 75 -3.69 0.13 -5.72
CA ALA A 75 -3.28 0.57 -4.40
C ALA A 75 -2.14 1.63 -4.40
N ASP A 76 -1.19 1.52 -5.33
CA ASP A 76 -0.07 2.47 -5.44
C ASP A 76 -0.52 3.83 -5.99
N GLU A 77 -1.36 3.79 -7.03
CA GLU A 77 -2.00 4.98 -7.61
C GLU A 77 -2.88 5.67 -6.57
N ALA A 78 -3.72 4.92 -5.86
CA ALA A 78 -4.55 5.46 -4.78
C ALA A 78 -3.70 6.07 -3.65
N ASN A 79 -2.62 5.41 -3.21
CA ASN A 79 -1.71 5.96 -2.20
C ASN A 79 -1.05 7.27 -2.64
N THR A 80 -0.79 7.42 -3.94
CA THR A 80 -0.27 8.66 -4.51
C THR A 80 -1.29 9.79 -4.38
N ILE A 81 -2.55 9.53 -4.72
CA ILE A 81 -3.63 10.52 -4.55
C ILE A 81 -3.87 10.84 -3.07
N LEU A 82 -3.87 9.83 -2.20
CA LEU A 82 -4.03 10.03 -0.75
C LEU A 82 -2.89 10.87 -0.17
N PHE A 83 -1.65 10.69 -0.65
CA PHE A 83 -0.54 11.55 -0.28
C PHE A 83 -0.79 13.00 -0.68
N GLU A 84 -1.25 13.24 -1.91
CA GLU A 84 -1.58 14.60 -2.36
C GLU A 84 -2.71 15.22 -1.52
N LEU A 85 -3.78 14.48 -1.22
CA LEU A 85 -4.85 14.94 -0.33
C LEU A 85 -4.32 15.28 1.07
N THR A 86 -3.39 14.46 1.59
CA THR A 86 -2.72 14.70 2.88
C THR A 86 -1.84 15.93 2.84
N ARG A 87 -1.15 16.19 1.72
CA ARG A 87 -0.32 17.38 1.51
C ARG A 87 -1.17 18.65 1.49
N ARG A 88 -2.36 18.59 0.88
CA ARG A 88 -3.30 19.73 0.79
C ARG A 88 -3.98 20.09 2.11
N ARG A 89 -4.19 19.12 3.00
CA ARG A 89 -4.75 19.34 4.35
C ARG A 89 -6.06 20.13 4.38
N THR A 90 -6.99 19.80 3.50
CA THR A 90 -8.32 20.43 3.46
C THR A 90 -9.35 19.57 4.18
N ASP A 91 -10.38 20.19 4.72
CA ASP A 91 -11.51 19.48 5.33
C ASP A 91 -12.23 18.59 4.31
N GLU A 92 -12.36 19.05 3.07
CA GLU A 92 -12.93 18.30 1.95
C GLU A 92 -12.06 17.08 1.61
N GLY A 93 -10.72 17.25 1.58
CA GLY A 93 -9.78 16.15 1.35
C GLY A 93 -9.85 15.11 2.47
N CYS A 94 -9.90 15.55 3.73
CA CYS A 94 -10.10 14.67 4.88
C CYS A 94 -11.42 13.89 4.78
N ARG A 95 -12.54 14.57 4.48
CA ARG A 95 -13.85 13.94 4.27
C ARG A 95 -13.81 12.90 3.15
N LEU A 96 -13.15 13.21 2.03
CA LEU A 96 -12.97 12.27 0.92
C LEU A 96 -12.16 11.03 1.34
N MET A 97 -11.05 11.22 2.07
CA MET A 97 -10.21 10.13 2.56
C MET A 97 -10.96 9.23 3.56
N ILE A 98 -11.78 9.80 4.45
CA ILE A 98 -12.63 9.04 5.38
C ILE A 98 -13.69 8.23 4.62
N LYS A 99 -14.37 8.84 3.65
CA LYS A 99 -15.32 8.14 2.77
C LYS A 99 -14.62 6.99 2.05
N PHE A 100 -13.44 7.25 1.50
CA PHE A 100 -12.62 6.25 0.82
C PHE A 100 -12.28 5.07 1.73
N LEU A 101 -11.75 5.34 2.92
CA LEU A 101 -11.41 4.31 3.90
C LEU A 101 -12.62 3.43 4.25
N ARG A 102 -13.80 4.04 4.49
CA ARG A 102 -15.02 3.32 4.83
C ARG A 102 -15.49 2.38 3.72
N GLU A 103 -15.49 2.85 2.47
CA GLU A 103 -15.91 1.99 1.35
C GLU A 103 -14.90 0.88 1.08
N GLN A 104 -13.59 1.11 1.23
CA GLN A 104 -12.59 0.05 1.13
C GLN A 104 -12.74 -0.96 2.29
N SER A 105 -12.95 -0.51 3.52
CA SER A 105 -13.21 -1.39 4.68
C SER A 105 -14.45 -2.27 4.46
N ALA A 106 -15.50 -1.72 3.86
CA ALA A 106 -16.75 -2.45 3.57
C ALA A 106 -16.56 -3.53 2.50
N GLN A 107 -15.62 -3.37 1.58
CA GLN A 107 -15.29 -4.34 0.53
C GLN A 107 -14.34 -5.45 1.02
N LEU A 108 -13.69 -5.27 2.17
CA LEU A 108 -12.85 -6.31 2.75
C LEU A 108 -13.70 -7.50 3.22
N PRO A 109 -13.19 -8.73 3.07
CA PRO A 109 -13.93 -9.92 3.47
C PRO A 109 -14.15 -9.93 4.99
N LYS A 110 -15.32 -10.41 5.41
CA LYS A 110 -15.65 -10.58 6.83
C LYS A 110 -14.69 -11.55 7.50
N ASP A 111 -14.42 -12.66 6.83
CA ASP A 111 -13.51 -13.71 7.27
C ASP A 111 -12.34 -13.81 6.29
N LEU A 112 -11.11 -13.86 6.81
CA LEU A 112 -9.95 -14.11 5.97
C LEU A 112 -9.84 -15.60 5.64
N PRO A 113 -9.48 -15.96 4.40
CA PRO A 113 -9.09 -17.32 4.07
C PRO A 113 -7.91 -17.77 4.93
N SER A 114 -7.62 -19.08 4.94
CA SER A 114 -6.37 -19.58 5.52
C SER A 114 -5.15 -18.92 4.86
N MET A 115 -4.01 -18.97 5.53
CA MET A 115 -2.75 -18.46 4.96
C MET A 115 -2.44 -19.13 3.61
N GLU A 116 -2.60 -20.45 3.49
CA GLU A 116 -2.37 -21.15 2.21
C GLU A 116 -3.33 -20.71 1.10
N GLU A 117 -4.60 -20.48 1.41
CA GLU A 117 -5.58 -20.01 0.43
C GLU A 117 -5.31 -18.57 -0.01
N MET A 118 -4.99 -17.68 0.93
CA MET A 118 -4.58 -16.31 0.57
C MET A 118 -3.34 -16.33 -0.34
N LYS A 119 -2.39 -17.25 -0.10
CA LYS A 119 -1.19 -17.52 -0.91
C LYS A 119 -1.55 -17.81 -2.35
N LYS A 120 -2.48 -18.75 -2.50
CA LYS A 120 -2.96 -19.24 -3.78
C LYS A 120 -3.71 -18.16 -4.53
N LEU A 121 -4.62 -17.44 -3.85
CA LEU A 121 -5.38 -16.33 -4.43
C LEU A 121 -4.45 -15.22 -4.93
N GLU A 122 -3.43 -14.86 -4.16
CA GLU A 122 -2.46 -13.85 -4.58
C GLU A 122 -1.59 -14.33 -5.75
N ALA A 123 -1.16 -15.60 -5.74
CA ALA A 123 -0.41 -16.19 -6.86
C ALA A 123 -1.24 -16.25 -8.15
N GLU A 124 -2.50 -16.70 -8.07
CA GLU A 124 -3.45 -16.71 -9.18
C GLU A 124 -3.71 -15.30 -9.71
N TYR A 125 -3.81 -14.32 -8.80
CA TYR A 125 -3.96 -12.91 -9.17
C TYR A 125 -2.76 -12.37 -9.97
N HIS A 126 -1.53 -12.69 -9.54
CA HIS A 126 -0.31 -12.27 -10.24
C HIS A 126 -0.14 -12.96 -11.61
N VAL A 127 -0.55 -14.22 -11.74
CA VAL A 127 -0.44 -14.98 -12.99
C VAL A 127 -1.47 -14.55 -14.03
N THR A 128 -2.70 -14.23 -13.61
CA THR A 128 -3.83 -14.00 -14.51
C THR A 128 -3.93 -12.59 -15.08
N ARG A 129 -3.12 -11.62 -14.64
CA ARG A 129 -3.31 -10.20 -15.01
C ARG A 129 -2.06 -9.45 -15.47
N LYS A 130 -2.19 -8.76 -16.60
CA LYS A 130 -1.29 -7.68 -17.08
C LYS A 130 -1.56 -6.31 -16.41
N ARG A 131 -2.63 -6.16 -15.62
CA ARG A 131 -2.89 -5.01 -14.74
C ARG A 131 -3.74 -5.45 -13.53
N PRO A 132 -3.37 -5.09 -12.30
CA PRO A 132 -4.17 -5.42 -11.11
C PRO A 132 -5.56 -4.78 -11.23
N THR A 133 -6.67 -5.54 -11.19
CA THR A 133 -7.97 -4.86 -10.97
C THR A 133 -8.01 -4.36 -9.54
N GLY A 134 -8.51 -3.15 -9.36
CA GLY A 134 -8.67 -2.51 -8.06
C GLY A 134 -9.61 -3.22 -7.08
N ASN A 135 -10.29 -4.29 -7.50
CA ASN A 135 -11.28 -5.04 -6.70
C ASN A 135 -10.74 -6.34 -6.08
N HIS A 136 -9.44 -6.63 -6.17
CA HIS A 136 -8.86 -7.77 -5.46
C HIS A 136 -8.68 -7.43 -3.98
N TRP A 137 -8.95 -8.37 -3.08
CA TRP A 137 -8.95 -8.12 -1.63
C TRP A 137 -7.62 -7.52 -1.13
N SER A 138 -6.47 -7.94 -1.68
CA SER A 138 -5.17 -7.40 -1.31
C SER A 138 -4.96 -5.94 -1.78
N GLN A 139 -5.54 -5.56 -2.93
CA GLN A 139 -5.57 -4.17 -3.38
C GLN A 139 -6.49 -3.32 -2.51
N THR A 140 -7.68 -3.82 -2.18
CA THR A 140 -8.62 -3.17 -1.27
C THR A 140 -7.99 -2.94 0.11
N LEU A 141 -7.26 -3.94 0.63
CA LEU A 141 -6.53 -3.82 1.89
C LEU A 141 -5.42 -2.78 1.80
N GLY A 142 -4.61 -2.82 0.73
CA GLY A 142 -3.56 -1.83 0.49
C GLY A 142 -4.10 -0.40 0.44
N LYS A 143 -5.22 -0.19 -0.25
CA LYS A 143 -5.92 1.10 -0.32
C LYS A 143 -6.41 1.57 1.05
N ALA A 144 -7.09 0.69 1.81
CA ALA A 144 -7.61 1.01 3.14
C ALA A 144 -6.48 1.35 4.12
N THR A 145 -5.41 0.53 4.17
CA THR A 145 -4.25 0.78 5.03
C THR A 145 -3.54 2.08 4.67
N ALA A 146 -3.34 2.35 3.38
CA ALA A 146 -2.77 3.62 2.93
C ALA A 146 -3.64 4.82 3.38
N ALA A 147 -4.96 4.73 3.22
CA ALA A 147 -5.87 5.79 3.65
C ALA A 147 -5.83 6.01 5.17
N ALA A 148 -5.86 4.94 5.96
CA ALA A 148 -5.77 5.01 7.42
C ALA A 148 -4.46 5.67 7.88
N ARG A 149 -3.32 5.28 7.31
CA ARG A 149 -2.02 5.90 7.62
C ARG A 149 -2.02 7.40 7.30
N ARG A 150 -2.48 7.76 6.10
CA ARG A 150 -2.53 9.14 5.62
C ARG A 150 -3.48 10.03 6.43
N LEU A 151 -4.60 9.48 6.91
CA LEU A 151 -5.50 10.18 7.83
C LEU A 151 -4.82 10.52 9.16
N VAL A 152 -3.98 9.64 9.70
CA VAL A 152 -3.18 9.95 10.91
C VAL A 152 -2.20 11.10 10.64
N GLU A 153 -1.56 11.10 9.48
CA GLU A 153 -0.61 12.14 9.07
C GLU A 153 -1.24 13.54 8.90
N LEU A 154 -2.56 13.64 8.75
CA LEU A 154 -3.28 14.92 8.73
C LEU A 154 -3.26 15.64 10.08
N ASP A 155 -3.02 14.92 11.18
CA ASP A 155 -3.01 15.48 12.54
C ASP A 155 -4.34 16.18 12.91
N MET A 156 -5.46 15.59 12.50
CA MET A 156 -6.81 16.06 12.81
C MET A 156 -7.52 15.04 13.71
N PRO A 157 -8.22 15.46 14.78
CA PRO A 157 -8.93 14.54 15.67
C PRO A 157 -9.92 13.63 14.94
N THR A 158 -10.65 14.17 13.96
CA THR A 158 -11.61 13.43 13.13
C THR A 158 -10.94 12.37 12.25
N ALA A 159 -9.75 12.68 11.72
CA ALA A 159 -8.98 11.77 10.88
C ALA A 159 -8.35 10.63 11.71
N ASP A 160 -7.77 10.95 12.88
CA ASP A 160 -7.24 9.94 13.82
C ASP A 160 -8.35 9.00 14.31
N GLN A 161 -9.54 9.54 14.61
CA GLN A 161 -10.70 8.77 15.02
C GLN A 161 -11.14 7.79 13.92
N ALA A 162 -11.23 8.23 12.66
CA ALA A 162 -11.57 7.34 11.54
C ALA A 162 -10.53 6.22 11.35
N ALA A 163 -9.23 6.50 11.51
CA ALA A 163 -8.18 5.50 11.43
C ALA A 163 -8.22 4.50 12.60
N LYS A 164 -8.63 4.93 13.80
CA LYS A 164 -8.89 4.06 14.96
C LYS A 164 -10.07 3.13 14.72
N GLU A 165 -11.22 3.68 14.31
CA GLU A 165 -12.44 2.92 14.02
C GLU A 165 -12.17 1.81 13.00
N PHE A 166 -11.44 2.12 11.93
CA PHE A 166 -11.03 1.12 10.94
C PHE A 166 -10.23 -0.05 11.55
N ARG A 167 -9.25 0.23 12.42
CA ARG A 167 -8.47 -0.82 13.08
C ARG A 167 -9.33 -1.68 14.00
N GLU A 168 -10.22 -1.06 14.76
CA GLU A 168 -11.15 -1.75 15.65
C GLU A 168 -12.12 -2.64 14.86
N GLU A 169 -12.67 -2.15 13.76
CA GLU A 169 -13.51 -2.92 12.84
C GLU A 169 -12.78 -4.16 12.31
N LEU A 170 -11.54 -4.01 11.85
CA LEU A 170 -10.76 -5.14 11.36
C LEU A 170 -10.42 -6.13 12.48
N ALA A 171 -10.15 -5.64 13.69
CA ALA A 171 -9.87 -6.48 14.85
C ALA A 171 -11.08 -7.36 15.22
N VAL A 172 -12.29 -6.84 15.03
CA VAL A 172 -13.53 -7.60 15.19
C VAL A 172 -13.72 -8.59 14.03
N LYS A 173 -13.62 -8.13 12.78
CA LYS A 173 -13.83 -8.96 11.58
C LYS A 173 -12.89 -10.18 11.57
N TRP A 174 -11.60 -9.98 11.82
CA TRP A 174 -10.59 -11.01 11.65
C TRP A 174 -10.13 -11.64 12.97
N LYS A 175 -10.96 -11.55 14.00
CA LYS A 175 -10.67 -12.11 15.32
C LYS A 175 -10.44 -13.62 15.22
N GLY A 176 -9.31 -14.09 15.73
CA GLY A 176 -8.96 -15.51 15.74
C GLY A 176 -8.41 -16.03 14.41
N SER A 177 -8.27 -15.18 13.38
CA SER A 177 -7.53 -15.51 12.16
C SER A 177 -6.03 -15.27 12.36
N GLU A 178 -5.20 -16.25 11.98
CA GLU A 178 -3.74 -16.10 11.94
C GLU A 178 -3.34 -14.96 10.98
N GLY A 179 -3.93 -14.95 9.79
CA GLY A 179 -3.76 -13.87 8.81
C GLY A 179 -4.24 -12.52 9.35
N GLY A 180 -5.39 -12.53 10.03
CA GLY A 180 -5.94 -11.34 10.69
C GLY A 180 -4.96 -10.74 11.69
N THR A 181 -4.37 -11.57 12.54
CA THR A 181 -3.38 -11.14 13.54
C THR A 181 -2.17 -10.49 12.88
N LEU A 182 -1.65 -11.08 11.80
CA LEU A 182 -0.51 -10.53 11.05
C LEU A 182 -0.84 -9.16 10.45
N PHE A 183 -1.98 -9.02 9.77
CA PHE A 183 -2.37 -7.75 9.15
C PHE A 183 -2.67 -6.68 10.18
N LEU A 184 -3.35 -7.01 11.28
CA LEU A 184 -3.64 -6.07 12.36
C LEU A 184 -2.36 -5.53 13.01
N ASN A 185 -1.37 -6.39 13.25
CA ASN A 185 -0.07 -5.97 13.78
C ASN A 185 0.65 -5.02 12.80
N LEU A 186 0.60 -5.29 11.50
CA LEU A 186 1.19 -4.43 10.49
C LEU A 186 0.50 -3.05 10.45
N ILE A 187 -0.83 -3.02 10.42
CA ILE A 187 -1.62 -1.78 10.41
C ILE A 187 -1.37 -0.98 11.68
N GLN A 188 -1.27 -1.66 12.83
CA GLN A 188 -0.92 -1.03 14.12
C GLN A 188 0.46 -0.39 14.06
N MET A 189 1.46 -1.07 13.50
CA MET A 189 2.81 -0.52 13.35
C MET A 189 2.82 0.72 12.45
N GLU A 190 2.13 0.68 11.30
CA GLU A 190 2.03 1.85 10.40
C GLU A 190 1.33 3.03 11.06
N TYR A 191 0.29 2.77 11.86
CA TYR A 191 -0.42 3.77 12.63
C TYR A 191 0.49 4.47 13.65
N GLU A 192 1.24 3.71 14.45
CA GLU A 192 2.17 4.29 15.43
C GLU A 192 3.33 5.03 14.76
N GLN A 193 3.83 4.54 13.61
CA GLN A 193 4.84 5.24 12.83
C GLN A 193 4.32 6.58 12.27
N ALA A 194 3.09 6.61 11.78
CA ALA A 194 2.47 7.86 11.32
C ALA A 194 2.31 8.87 12.47
N LYS A 195 1.84 8.41 13.63
CA LYS A 195 1.78 9.24 14.85
C LYS A 195 3.13 9.79 15.26
N GLU A 196 4.16 8.95 15.24
CA GLU A 196 5.52 9.37 15.56
C GLU A 196 6.05 10.38 14.54
N GLY A 197 5.75 10.19 13.25
CA GLY A 197 6.11 11.12 12.19
C GLY A 197 5.47 12.50 12.36
N VAL A 198 4.22 12.55 12.81
CA VAL A 198 3.54 13.81 13.20
C VAL A 198 4.22 14.44 14.41
N ARG A 199 4.44 13.66 15.49
CA ARG A 199 5.05 14.14 16.74
C ARG A 199 6.44 14.74 16.54
N THR A 200 7.24 14.13 15.67
CA THR A 200 8.62 14.55 15.38
C THR A 200 8.71 15.66 14.34
N GLY A 201 7.58 16.10 13.76
CA GLY A 201 7.56 17.09 12.68
C GLY A 201 8.18 16.58 11.37
N ALA A 202 8.39 15.27 11.24
CA ALA A 202 8.91 14.66 10.01
C ALA A 202 7.92 14.78 8.84
N VAL A 203 6.63 15.02 9.14
CA VAL A 203 5.63 15.44 8.16
C VAL A 203 5.58 16.97 8.16
N PRO A 204 6.05 17.65 7.10
CA PRO A 204 6.15 19.11 7.08
C PRO A 204 4.78 19.75 7.29
N TRP A 205 4.61 20.37 8.47
CA TRP A 205 3.47 21.21 8.83
C TRP A 205 3.75 22.60 8.26
N SER A 206 3.06 22.96 7.19
CA SER A 206 2.91 24.37 6.81
C SER A 206 1.41 24.62 6.68
N PRO A 207 0.81 25.48 7.52
CA PRO A 207 -0.58 25.83 7.34
C PRO A 207 -0.75 26.41 5.93
N PRO A 208 -1.86 26.10 5.23
CA PRO A 208 -2.17 26.77 3.97
C PRO A 208 -2.17 28.28 4.21
N LYS A 209 -1.43 29.00 3.36
CA LYS A 209 -1.40 30.47 3.37
C LYS A 209 -2.71 31.04 2.87
#